data_AF-A0AAD8TCN1-F1
#
_entry.id   AF-A0AAD8TCN1-F1
#
_cell.length_a   1.000
_cell.length_b   1.000
_cell.length_c   1.000
_cell.angle_alpha   90.00
_cell.angle_beta   90.00
_cell.angle_gamma   90.00
#
_symmetry.space_group_name_H-M   'P 1'
#
loop_
_entity.id
_entity.type
_entity.pdbx_description
1 polymer ?
#
loop_
_entity_poly.entity_id
_entity_poly.type
_entity_poly.pdbx_seq_one_letter_code
_entity_poly.pdbx_strand_id
1 'polypeptide(L)'
;MIAVMFTLQKKEPDVYTDTMIRGLCTSLFSAGTDTILADTEWAMSLLLNHPAALKKAHAEIDRCVGTSRLVSAEDLSRLTYLQCIIRETLRLYPAAPLLLPHQSYADCKIGGHTIPSGTMLIVNVYAIHRDPNMWEDPMKFKPERFEDGKAEGLFMIPFGMGRRKCPGEAMALRTIGLVLGALIQCFYWNLVDSVEVDMTERGEEFVIHKAVPFEALCKPRAPMYDVLKRL
;
A
#
# COMPACT_ATOMS: atom_id res chain seq x y z
N MET A 1 -19.19 -7.88 -2.27
CA MET A 1 -19.58 -6.50 -2.63
C MET A 1 -20.73 -6.48 -3.64
N ILE A 2 -20.56 -6.96 -4.87
CA ILE A 2 -21.62 -6.98 -5.89
C ILE A 2 -22.89 -7.71 -5.41
N ALA A 3 -22.76 -8.89 -4.79
CA ALA A 3 -23.89 -9.61 -4.22
C ALA A 3 -24.64 -8.80 -3.13
N VAL A 4 -23.91 -8.00 -2.34
CA VAL A 4 -24.49 -7.11 -1.33
C VAL A 4 -25.25 -5.97 -2.03
N MET A 5 -24.68 -5.37 -3.07
CA MET A 5 -25.35 -4.34 -3.87
C MET A 5 -26.64 -4.86 -4.52
N PHE A 6 -26.66 -6.09 -5.04
CA PHE A 6 -27.88 -6.70 -5.57
C PHE A 6 -28.91 -7.01 -4.48
N THR A 7 -28.47 -7.33 -3.27
CA THR A 7 -29.39 -7.49 -2.13
C THR A 7 -30.00 -6.15 -1.73
N LEU A 8 -29.22 -5.07 -1.76
CA LEU A 8 -29.69 -3.71 -1.48
C LEU A 8 -30.62 -3.20 -2.59
N GLN A 9 -30.34 -3.51 -3.85
CA GLN A 9 -31.22 -3.22 -4.98
C GLN A 9 -32.61 -3.83 -4.84
N LYS A 10 -32.71 -5.06 -4.32
CA LYS A 10 -34.01 -5.68 -4.04
C LYS A 10 -34.81 -4.94 -2.96
N LYS A 11 -34.14 -4.26 -2.03
CA LYS A 11 -34.78 -3.53 -0.92
C LYS A 11 -35.10 -2.08 -1.27
N GLU A 12 -34.21 -1.42 -2.00
CA GLU A 12 -34.26 -0.01 -2.33
C GLU A 12 -33.90 0.20 -3.82
N PRO A 13 -34.74 -0.26 -4.75
CA PRO A 13 -34.43 -0.27 -6.19
C PRO A 13 -34.24 1.12 -6.80
N ASP A 14 -34.95 2.13 -6.26
CA ASP A 14 -34.83 3.52 -6.72
C ASP A 14 -33.50 4.17 -6.30
N VAL A 15 -32.88 3.67 -5.22
CA VAL A 15 -31.57 4.12 -4.76
C VAL A 15 -30.49 3.35 -5.51
N TYR A 16 -30.48 2.02 -5.39
CA TYR A 16 -29.47 1.14 -5.99
C TYR A 16 -29.83 0.76 -7.43
N THR A 17 -29.97 1.77 -8.27
CA THR A 17 -30.17 1.58 -9.72
C THR A 17 -28.98 0.87 -10.36
N ASP A 18 -29.18 0.22 -11.51
CA ASP A 18 -28.09 -0.42 -12.26
C ASP A 18 -26.96 0.57 -12.60
N THR A 19 -27.31 1.82 -12.88
CA THR A 19 -26.35 2.90 -13.14
C THR A 19 -25.51 3.20 -11.90
N MET A 20 -26.13 3.30 -10.72
CA MET A 20 -25.41 3.52 -9.47
C MET A 20 -24.49 2.34 -9.12
N ILE A 21 -24.99 1.11 -9.23
CA ILE A 21 -24.19 -0.10 -8.96
C ILE A 21 -23.00 -0.17 -9.90
N ARG A 22 -23.21 0.05 -11.20
CA ARG A 22 -22.13 0.07 -12.19
C ARG A 22 -21.11 1.17 -11.87
N GLY A 23 -21.56 2.38 -11.56
CA GLY A 23 -20.69 3.50 -11.21
C GLY A 23 -19.85 3.22 -9.96
N LEU A 24 -20.45 2.63 -8.92
CA LEU A 24 -19.75 2.23 -7.70
C LEU A 24 -18.73 1.11 -7.98
N CYS A 25 -19.10 0.08 -8.73
CA CYS A 25 -18.19 -1.00 -9.10
C CYS A 25 -16.98 -0.47 -9.88
N THR A 26 -17.20 0.37 -10.89
CA THR A 26 -16.12 0.99 -11.66
C THR A 26 -15.22 1.84 -10.76
N SER A 27 -15.81 2.70 -9.92
CA SER A 27 -15.04 3.57 -9.01
C SER A 27 -14.17 2.77 -8.05
N LEU A 28 -14.71 1.70 -7.46
CA LEU A 28 -13.97 0.85 -6.51
C LEU A 28 -12.89 0.02 -7.20
N PHE A 29 -13.16 -0.47 -8.41
CA PHE A 29 -12.16 -1.22 -9.19
C PHE A 29 -10.99 -0.32 -9.60
N SER A 30 -11.28 0.87 -10.14
CA SER A 30 -10.24 1.83 -10.53
C SER A 30 -9.40 2.28 -9.34
N ALA A 31 -10.04 2.67 -8.22
CA ALA A 31 -9.33 3.15 -7.04
C ALA A 31 -8.46 2.07 -6.37
N GLY A 32 -8.93 0.81 -6.35
CA GLY A 32 -8.23 -0.29 -5.68
C GLY A 32 -7.14 -0.95 -6.51
N THR A 33 -7.23 -0.92 -7.85
CA THR A 33 -6.27 -1.65 -8.70
C THR A 33 -4.94 -0.91 -8.81
N ASP A 34 -4.99 0.37 -9.17
CA ASP A 34 -3.79 1.15 -9.49
C ASP A 34 -2.92 1.41 -8.24
N THR A 35 -3.57 1.69 -7.10
CA THR A 35 -2.89 1.94 -5.82
C THR A 35 -2.17 0.69 -5.30
N ILE A 36 -2.83 -0.47 -5.32
CA ILE A 36 -2.23 -1.74 -4.87
C ILE A 36 -1.06 -2.15 -5.76
N LEU A 37 -1.17 -1.92 -7.07
CA LEU A 37 -0.09 -2.19 -8.03
C LEU A 37 1.14 -1.32 -7.70
N ALA A 38 0.95 0.00 -7.57
CA ALA A 38 2.02 0.93 -7.22
C ALA A 38 2.67 0.58 -5.86
N ASP A 39 1.86 0.35 -4.82
CA ASP A 39 2.36 0.01 -3.47
C ASP A 39 3.18 -1.29 -3.49
N THR A 40 2.76 -2.30 -4.28
CA THR A 40 3.49 -3.56 -4.43
C THR A 40 4.81 -3.37 -5.21
N GLU A 41 4.78 -2.57 -6.27
CA GLU A 41 5.97 -2.26 -7.08
C GLU A 41 7.02 -1.49 -6.26
N TRP A 42 6.60 -0.49 -5.47
CA TRP A 42 7.47 0.22 -4.55
C TRP A 42 8.04 -0.68 -3.47
N ALA A 43 7.23 -1.57 -2.88
CA ALA A 43 7.70 -2.52 -1.88
C ALA A 43 8.77 -3.46 -2.44
N MET A 44 8.56 -4.02 -3.64
CA MET A 44 9.55 -4.87 -4.30
C MET A 44 10.82 -4.10 -4.64
N SER A 45 10.70 -2.89 -5.20
CA SER A 45 11.84 -2.02 -5.50
C SER A 45 12.69 -1.75 -4.25
N LEU A 46 12.05 -1.39 -3.14
CA LEU A 46 12.70 -1.16 -1.86
C LEU A 46 13.41 -2.42 -1.34
N LEU A 47 12.77 -3.59 -1.42
CA LEU A 47 13.34 -4.84 -0.96
C LEU A 47 14.57 -5.27 -1.77
N LEU A 48 14.59 -5.03 -3.08
CA LEU A 48 15.75 -5.34 -3.93
C LEU A 48 16.95 -4.44 -3.62
N ASN A 49 16.71 -3.16 -3.28
CA ASN A 49 17.78 -2.27 -2.82
C ASN A 49 18.19 -2.54 -1.36
N HIS A 50 17.39 -3.32 -0.61
CA HIS A 50 17.64 -3.65 0.81
C HIS A 50 17.61 -5.17 1.05
N PRO A 51 18.60 -5.92 0.56
CA PRO A 51 18.60 -7.39 0.60
C PRO A 51 18.56 -7.98 2.01
N ALA A 52 19.03 -7.25 3.03
CA ALA A 52 18.91 -7.66 4.42
C ALA A 52 17.44 -7.73 4.89
N ALA A 53 16.62 -6.74 4.49
CA ALA A 53 15.20 -6.72 4.79
C ALA A 53 14.47 -7.85 4.03
N LEU A 54 14.79 -8.05 2.74
CA LEU A 54 14.24 -9.16 1.96
C LEU A 54 14.56 -10.52 2.61
N LYS A 55 15.81 -10.74 3.02
CA LYS A 55 16.24 -11.98 3.71
C LYS A 55 15.49 -12.18 5.03
N LYS A 56 15.27 -11.12 5.80
CA LYS A 56 14.52 -11.18 7.07
C LYS A 56 13.04 -11.53 6.83
N ALA A 57 12.41 -10.97 5.80
CA ALA A 57 11.06 -11.31 5.39
C ALA A 57 10.94 -12.77 4.92
N HIS A 58 11.89 -13.25 4.11
CA HIS A 58 11.95 -14.67 3.73
C HIS A 58 11.99 -15.60 4.96
N ALA A 59 12.88 -15.31 5.91
CA ALA A 59 13.03 -16.12 7.12
C ALA A 59 11.75 -16.12 7.98
N GLU A 60 11.06 -14.99 8.07
CA GLU A 60 9.76 -14.90 8.75
C GLU A 60 8.71 -15.78 8.06
N ILE A 61 8.57 -15.67 6.74
CA ILE A 61 7.58 -16.43 5.97
C ILE A 61 7.85 -17.93 6.06
N ASP A 62 9.11 -18.36 5.90
CA ASP A 62 9.49 -19.77 6.03
C ASP A 62 9.19 -20.32 7.42
N ARG A 63 9.40 -19.52 8.48
CA ARG A 63 9.10 -19.92 9.86
C ARG A 63 7.59 -19.99 10.13
N CYS A 64 6.82 -19.02 9.64
CA CYS A 64 5.40 -18.88 9.98
C CYS A 64 4.48 -19.74 9.11
N VAL A 65 4.79 -19.84 7.81
CA VAL A 65 3.97 -20.49 6.78
C VAL A 65 4.59 -21.80 6.31
N GLY A 66 5.92 -21.84 6.16
CA GLY A 66 6.63 -22.95 5.56
C GLY A 66 6.58 -22.95 4.03
N THR A 67 6.84 -24.12 3.43
CA THR A 67 7.01 -24.26 1.97
C THR A 67 6.05 -25.27 1.32
N SER A 68 5.09 -25.81 2.07
CA SER A 68 4.14 -26.82 1.57
C SER A 68 2.89 -26.23 0.91
N ARG A 69 2.63 -24.93 1.10
CA ARG A 69 1.51 -24.17 0.55
C ARG A 69 1.87 -22.70 0.36
N LEU A 70 1.06 -21.96 -0.39
CA LEU A 70 1.16 -20.51 -0.45
C LEU A 70 0.72 -19.84 0.86
N VAL A 71 1.26 -18.65 1.11
CA VAL A 71 0.75 -17.73 2.13
C VAL A 71 -0.75 -17.50 1.92
N SER A 72 -1.51 -17.55 3.02
CA SER A 72 -2.93 -17.26 3.02
C SER A 72 -3.21 -16.02 3.87
N ALA A 73 -4.46 -15.56 3.82
CA ALA A 73 -4.83 -14.35 4.53
C ALA A 73 -4.77 -14.51 6.06
N GLU A 74 -4.98 -15.73 6.52
CA GLU A 74 -4.96 -16.12 7.93
C GLU A 74 -3.53 -16.06 8.50
N ASP A 75 -2.51 -16.17 7.65
CA ASP A 75 -1.11 -16.06 8.06
C ASP A 75 -0.65 -14.62 8.27
N LEU A 76 -1.28 -13.63 7.62
CA LEU A 76 -0.78 -12.26 7.55
C LEU A 76 -0.61 -11.60 8.93
N SER A 77 -1.44 -11.98 9.90
CA SER A 77 -1.33 -11.49 11.29
C SER A 77 -0.07 -11.97 12.01
N ARG A 78 0.53 -13.07 11.55
CA ARG A 78 1.77 -13.67 12.08
C ARG A 78 3.03 -13.22 11.32
N LEU A 79 2.86 -12.50 10.20
CA LEU A 79 3.95 -11.97 9.38
C LEU A 79 4.23 -10.52 9.76
N THR A 80 4.67 -10.31 11.01
CA THR A 80 4.80 -8.97 11.60
C THR A 80 5.84 -8.11 10.89
N TYR A 81 6.94 -8.70 10.43
CA TYR A 81 7.97 -7.99 9.68
C TYR A 81 7.53 -7.67 8.25
N LEU A 82 6.76 -8.55 7.60
CA LEU A 82 6.10 -8.21 6.32
C LEU A 82 5.18 -7.00 6.48
N GLN A 83 4.40 -6.93 7.58
CA GLN A 83 3.59 -5.74 7.88
C GLN A 83 4.45 -4.49 8.08
N CYS A 84 5.62 -4.62 8.72
CA CYS A 84 6.56 -3.51 8.88
C CYS A 84 7.08 -2.99 7.52
N ILE A 85 7.39 -3.89 6.59
CA ILE A 85 7.80 -3.53 5.22
C ILE A 85 6.68 -2.77 4.51
N ILE A 86 5.44 -3.24 4.59
CA ILE A 86 4.29 -2.59 3.95
C ILE A 86 4.09 -1.19 4.54
N ARG A 87 4.16 -1.04 5.87
CA ARG A 87 4.00 0.28 6.52
C ARG A 87 5.12 1.24 6.13
N GLU A 88 6.37 0.79 6.13
CA GLU A 88 7.49 1.65 5.72
C GLU A 88 7.45 1.99 4.23
N THR A 89 6.97 1.07 3.38
CA THR A 89 6.70 1.35 1.97
C THR A 89 5.64 2.44 1.83
N LEU A 90 4.49 2.32 2.49
CA LEU A 90 3.41 3.32 2.46
C LEU A 90 3.82 4.67 3.07
N ARG A 91 4.82 4.69 3.96
CA ARG A 91 5.38 5.92 4.50
C ARG A 91 6.21 6.65 3.46
N LEU A 92 7.15 5.95 2.83
CA LEU A 92 8.04 6.51 1.82
C LEU A 92 7.31 6.73 0.49
N TYR A 93 6.62 5.75 -0.05
CA TYR A 93 5.94 5.85 -1.33
C TYR A 93 4.43 5.64 -1.15
N PRO A 94 3.72 6.59 -0.49
CA PRO A 94 2.26 6.52 -0.43
C PRO A 94 1.71 6.67 -1.84
N ALA A 95 0.95 5.68 -2.34
CA ALA A 95 0.35 5.73 -3.67
C ALA A 95 -0.28 7.10 -3.99
N ALA A 96 -1.01 7.71 -3.04
CA ALA A 96 -1.50 9.09 -3.15
C ALA A 96 -0.64 10.06 -2.28
N PRO A 97 0.36 10.77 -2.85
CA PRO A 97 1.22 11.68 -2.09
C PRO A 97 0.50 12.94 -1.62
N LEU A 98 -0.53 13.35 -2.36
CA LEU A 98 -1.46 14.41 -2.05
C LEU A 98 -2.85 13.78 -1.86
N LEU A 99 -3.50 14.01 -0.71
CA LEU A 99 -4.86 13.53 -0.51
C LEU A 99 -5.85 14.28 -1.39
N LEU A 100 -7.01 13.64 -1.62
CA LEU A 100 -8.11 14.22 -2.38
C LEU A 100 -8.45 15.64 -1.90
N PRO A 101 -8.62 16.62 -2.82
CA PRO A 101 -8.92 17.99 -2.44
C PRO A 101 -10.22 18.10 -1.65
N HIS A 102 -10.21 18.95 -0.63
CA HIS A 102 -11.39 19.36 0.11
C HIS A 102 -11.66 20.84 -0.14
N GLN A 103 -12.91 21.22 -0.38
CA GLN A 103 -13.29 22.63 -0.49
C GLN A 103 -14.04 23.09 0.76
N SER A 104 -13.65 24.25 1.32
CA SER A 104 -14.37 24.86 2.43
C SER A 104 -15.76 25.31 1.98
N TYR A 105 -16.80 24.83 2.67
CA TYR A 105 -18.18 25.25 2.39
C TYR A 105 -18.49 26.64 2.93
N ALA A 106 -17.92 26.98 4.08
CA ALA A 106 -18.08 28.26 4.75
C ALA A 106 -16.72 28.74 5.26
N ASP A 107 -16.63 30.03 5.59
CA ASP A 107 -15.48 30.59 6.28
C ASP A 107 -15.19 29.79 7.56
N CYS A 108 -13.94 29.39 7.75
CA CYS A 108 -13.53 28.64 8.94
C CYS A 108 -12.21 29.15 9.49
N LYS A 109 -11.89 28.77 10.72
CA LYS A 109 -10.62 29.12 11.37
C LYS A 109 -9.78 27.88 11.59
N ILE A 110 -8.54 27.88 11.08
CA ILE A 110 -7.58 26.78 11.23
C ILE A 110 -6.24 27.39 11.67
N GLY A 111 -5.68 26.92 12.79
CA GLY A 111 -4.37 27.39 13.28
C GLY A 111 -4.29 28.91 13.52
N GLY A 112 -5.41 29.56 13.86
CA GLY A 112 -5.48 31.03 14.01
C GLY A 112 -5.71 31.80 12.71
N HIS A 113 -5.72 31.14 11.55
CA HIS A 113 -5.98 31.75 10.25
C HIS A 113 -7.45 31.62 9.84
N THR A 114 -8.01 32.66 9.23
CA THR A 114 -9.32 32.60 8.57
C THR A 114 -9.15 32.04 7.16
N ILE A 115 -9.86 30.95 6.86
CA ILE A 115 -9.92 30.30 5.57
C ILE A 115 -11.26 30.65 4.93
N PRO A 116 -11.29 31.44 3.83
CA PRO A 116 -12.53 31.81 3.17
C PRO A 116 -13.29 30.60 2.61
N SER A 117 -14.61 30.70 2.50
CA SER A 117 -15.44 29.76 1.72
C SER A 117 -14.91 29.64 0.29
N GLY A 118 -15.00 28.43 -0.27
CA GLY A 118 -14.52 28.11 -1.61
C GLY A 118 -13.02 27.78 -1.69
N THR A 119 -12.27 27.92 -0.60
CA THR A 119 -10.84 27.57 -0.57
C THR A 119 -10.64 26.06 -0.71
N MET A 120 -9.74 25.67 -1.62
CA MET A 120 -9.32 24.27 -1.79
C MET A 120 -8.15 23.95 -0.86
N LEU A 121 -8.30 22.89 -0.08
CA LEU A 121 -7.27 22.30 0.78
C LEU A 121 -6.79 20.99 0.17
N ILE A 122 -5.48 20.83 0.04
CA ILE A 122 -4.81 19.61 -0.39
C ILE A 122 -3.80 19.24 0.69
N VAL A 123 -3.88 18.02 1.22
CA VAL A 123 -2.99 17.56 2.30
C VAL A 123 -1.80 16.84 1.68
N ASN A 124 -0.58 17.32 1.97
CA ASN A 124 0.66 16.74 1.47
C ASN A 124 1.17 15.64 2.41
N VAL A 125 0.67 14.42 2.20
CA VAL A 125 1.05 13.23 2.98
C VAL A 125 2.50 12.87 2.76
N TYR A 126 3.01 13.05 1.54
CA TYR A 126 4.40 12.78 1.19
C TYR A 126 5.39 13.57 2.07
N ALA A 127 5.12 14.87 2.27
CA ALA A 127 5.91 15.73 3.14
C ALA A 127 5.74 15.37 4.63
N ILE A 128 4.51 15.13 5.07
CA ILE A 128 4.20 14.76 6.47
C ILE A 128 4.94 13.48 6.88
N HIS A 129 4.93 12.47 6.00
CA HIS A 129 5.60 11.18 6.24
C HIS A 129 7.13 11.26 6.21
N ARG A 130 7.70 12.40 5.81
CA ARG A 130 9.14 12.67 5.74
C ARG A 130 9.59 13.82 6.65
N ASP A 131 8.71 14.33 7.50
CA ASP A 131 9.07 15.42 8.42
C ASP A 131 10.17 14.95 9.40
N PRO A 132 11.38 15.54 9.38
CA PRO A 132 12.46 15.15 10.27
C PRO A 132 12.16 15.41 11.76
N ASN A 133 11.18 16.26 12.08
CA ASN A 133 10.73 16.48 13.46
C ASN A 133 9.89 15.32 13.99
N MET A 134 9.31 14.52 13.09
CA MET A 134 8.46 13.37 13.42
C MET A 134 9.17 12.04 13.17
N TRP A 135 9.99 11.96 12.13
CA TRP A 135 10.63 10.74 11.66
C TRP A 135 12.15 10.89 11.68
N GLU A 136 12.82 10.12 12.55
CA GLU A 136 14.28 9.99 12.54
C GLU A 136 14.75 9.44 11.18
N ASP A 137 15.84 9.94 10.58
CA ASP A 137 16.32 9.45 9.27
C ASP A 137 15.17 9.34 8.21
N PRO A 138 14.38 10.39 7.96
CA PRO A 138 13.07 10.25 7.31
C PRO A 138 13.12 9.66 5.90
N MET A 139 14.25 9.79 5.21
CA MET A 139 14.44 9.30 3.85
C MET A 139 14.93 7.85 3.77
N LYS A 140 15.38 7.25 4.88
CA LYS A 140 15.87 5.86 4.89
C LYS A 140 14.72 4.88 5.02
N PHE A 141 14.75 3.82 4.22
CA PHE A 141 13.89 2.65 4.39
C PHE A 141 14.36 1.81 5.57
N LYS A 142 13.61 1.87 6.69
CA LYS A 142 13.87 1.11 7.91
C LYS A 142 12.56 0.48 8.42
N PRO A 143 12.16 -0.70 7.89
CA PRO A 143 10.97 -1.42 8.39
C PRO A 143 10.97 -1.59 9.92
N GLU A 144 12.14 -1.73 10.54
CA GLU A 144 12.35 -1.85 11.99
C GLU A 144 11.70 -0.73 12.82
N ARG A 145 11.37 0.42 12.23
CA ARG A 145 10.61 1.48 12.90
C ARG A 145 9.24 1.04 13.35
N PHE A 146 8.63 0.09 12.64
CA PHE A 146 7.29 -0.39 12.94
C PHE A 146 7.28 -1.67 13.80
N GLU A 147 8.46 -2.20 14.14
CA GLU A 147 8.56 -3.34 15.05
C GLU A 147 8.21 -2.94 16.48
N ASP A 148 7.59 -3.86 17.21
CA ASP A 148 7.32 -3.75 18.65
C ASP A 148 6.64 -2.43 19.08
N GLY A 149 5.81 -1.85 18.19
CA GLY A 149 5.10 -0.60 18.46
C GLY A 149 5.98 0.65 18.50
N LYS A 150 7.24 0.60 18.04
CA LYS A 150 8.17 1.76 18.08
C LYS A 150 7.67 3.01 17.34
N ALA A 151 6.82 2.83 16.34
CA ALA A 151 6.18 3.93 15.60
C ALA A 151 4.77 4.28 16.11
N GLU A 152 4.31 3.70 17.22
CA GLU A 152 3.04 4.09 17.83
C GLU A 152 3.05 5.57 18.22
N GLY A 153 1.98 6.28 17.88
CA GLY A 153 1.87 7.72 18.12
C GLY A 153 2.49 8.60 17.03
N LEU A 154 3.27 8.04 16.09
CA LEU A 154 3.76 8.81 14.95
C LEU A 154 2.62 9.09 13.96
N PHE A 155 2.61 10.30 13.41
CA PHE A 155 1.54 10.75 12.53
C PHE A 155 1.73 10.18 11.12
N MET A 156 0.91 9.18 10.78
CA MET A 156 0.94 8.46 9.51
C MET A 156 -0.49 8.27 8.97
N ILE A 157 -0.73 8.74 7.74
CA ILE A 157 -2.06 8.80 7.12
C ILE A 157 -2.05 8.43 5.61
N PRO A 158 -1.42 7.31 5.19
CA PRO A 158 -1.38 6.89 3.77
C PRO A 158 -2.77 6.64 3.18
N PHE A 159 -3.74 6.32 4.04
CA PHE A 159 -5.14 6.09 3.67
C PHE A 159 -6.04 7.29 4.00
N GLY A 160 -5.46 8.45 4.32
CA GLY A 160 -6.18 9.61 4.86
C GLY A 160 -6.76 9.36 6.25
N MET A 161 -7.69 10.22 6.66
CA MET A 161 -8.30 10.15 7.99
C MET A 161 -9.73 10.71 8.04
N GLY A 162 -10.43 10.44 9.15
CA GLY A 162 -11.79 10.96 9.40
C GLY A 162 -12.85 10.37 8.46
N ARG A 163 -13.91 11.15 8.19
CA ARG A 163 -15.09 10.71 7.41
C ARG A 163 -14.79 10.26 5.97
N ARG A 164 -13.63 10.66 5.42
CA ARG A 164 -13.19 10.32 4.07
C ARG A 164 -11.95 9.43 4.06
N LYS A 165 -11.62 8.80 5.20
CA LYS A 165 -10.60 7.74 5.26
C LYS A 165 -10.93 6.67 4.22
N CYS A 166 -9.90 6.15 3.56
CA CYS A 166 -10.04 5.15 2.50
C CYS A 166 -10.86 3.95 2.99
N PRO A 167 -12.02 3.66 2.38
CA PRO A 167 -12.83 2.50 2.75
C PRO A 167 -12.15 1.17 2.35
N GLY A 168 -11.15 1.22 1.47
CA GLY A 168 -10.40 0.07 0.98
C GLY A 168 -9.19 -0.32 1.81
N GLU A 169 -8.81 0.42 2.87
CA GLU A 169 -7.57 0.20 3.64
C GLU A 169 -7.38 -1.27 4.06
N ALA A 170 -8.38 -1.88 4.68
CA ALA A 170 -8.27 -3.27 5.14
C ALA A 170 -8.10 -4.27 3.97
N MET A 171 -8.74 -4.00 2.84
CA MET A 171 -8.60 -4.82 1.64
C MET A 171 -7.24 -4.61 0.98
N ALA A 172 -6.76 -3.37 0.88
CA ALA A 172 -5.45 -3.04 0.32
C ALA A 172 -4.33 -3.72 1.11
N LEU A 173 -4.30 -3.54 2.44
CA LEU A 173 -3.28 -4.17 3.30
C LEU A 173 -3.29 -5.70 3.20
N ARG A 174 -4.48 -6.31 3.11
CA ARG A 174 -4.61 -7.77 2.93
C ARG A 174 -4.10 -8.21 1.56
N THR A 175 -4.48 -7.51 0.49
CA THR A 175 -4.07 -7.86 -0.88
C THR A 175 -2.57 -7.65 -1.07
N ILE A 176 -2.02 -6.51 -0.65
CA ILE A 176 -0.58 -6.22 -0.71
C ILE A 176 0.18 -7.28 0.10
N GLY A 177 -0.26 -7.59 1.32
CA GLY A 177 0.35 -8.64 2.14
C GLY A 177 0.35 -10.02 1.48
N LEU A 178 -0.74 -10.41 0.82
CA LEU A 178 -0.81 -11.67 0.08
C LEU A 178 0.11 -11.69 -1.13
N VAL A 179 0.07 -10.64 -1.96
CA VAL A 179 0.86 -10.55 -3.18
C VAL A 179 2.34 -10.49 -2.84
N LEU A 180 2.74 -9.54 -1.99
CA LEU A 180 4.13 -9.38 -1.58
C LEU A 180 4.64 -10.62 -0.84
N GLY A 181 3.84 -11.18 0.06
CA GLY A 181 4.15 -12.41 0.77
C GLY A 181 4.37 -13.58 -0.19
N ALA A 182 3.51 -13.76 -1.20
CA ALA A 182 3.66 -14.84 -2.19
C ALA A 182 4.87 -14.63 -3.10
N LEU A 183 5.13 -13.39 -3.54
CA LEU A 183 6.31 -13.07 -4.37
C LEU A 183 7.61 -13.39 -3.62
N ILE A 184 7.72 -12.99 -2.35
CA ILE A 184 8.85 -13.32 -1.48
C ILE A 184 8.89 -14.83 -1.21
N GLN A 185 7.76 -15.45 -0.88
CA GLN A 185 7.75 -16.88 -0.56
C GLN A 185 8.24 -17.74 -1.73
N CYS A 186 7.83 -17.41 -2.96
CA CYS A 186 7.99 -18.29 -4.11
C CYS A 186 9.31 -18.11 -4.88
N PHE A 187 9.93 -16.93 -4.83
CA PHE A 187 11.04 -16.59 -5.74
C PHE A 187 12.25 -16.03 -5.00
N TYR A 188 13.44 -16.33 -5.52
CA TYR A 188 14.63 -15.53 -5.29
C TYR A 188 14.61 -14.37 -6.28
N TRP A 189 14.75 -13.15 -5.76
CA TRP A 189 14.76 -11.91 -6.52
C TRP A 189 16.17 -11.34 -6.58
N ASN A 190 16.62 -10.97 -7.77
CA ASN A 190 17.92 -10.32 -7.98
C ASN A 190 17.77 -9.12 -8.91
N LEU A 191 18.69 -8.17 -8.76
CA LEU A 191 18.84 -7.03 -9.65
C LEU A 191 19.21 -7.48 -11.07
N VAL A 192 18.73 -6.73 -12.07
CA VAL A 192 19.21 -6.85 -13.46
C VAL A 192 20.61 -6.23 -13.53
N ASP A 193 21.57 -6.95 -14.10
CA ASP A 193 22.97 -6.52 -14.25
C ASP A 193 23.66 -6.02 -12.96
N SER A 194 23.16 -6.42 -11.78
CA SER A 194 23.60 -5.93 -10.47
C SER A 194 23.49 -4.42 -10.27
N VAL A 195 22.64 -3.73 -11.05
CA VAL A 195 22.37 -2.31 -10.93
C VAL A 195 21.24 -2.09 -9.94
N GLU A 196 21.39 -1.12 -9.02
CA GLU A 196 20.36 -0.75 -8.05
C GLU A 196 19.06 -0.34 -8.76
N VAL A 197 17.90 -0.70 -8.20
CA VAL A 197 16.61 -0.30 -8.75
C VAL A 197 16.49 1.22 -8.68
N ASP A 198 16.20 1.86 -9.82
CA ASP A 198 15.94 3.29 -9.90
C ASP A 198 14.68 3.64 -9.09
N MET A 199 14.78 4.61 -8.18
CA MET A 199 13.70 5.02 -7.28
C MET A 199 13.03 6.34 -7.66
N THR A 200 13.25 6.81 -8.89
CA THR A 200 12.69 8.06 -9.41
C THR A 200 11.18 7.94 -9.56
N GLU A 201 10.47 8.96 -9.08
CA GLU A 201 9.01 9.04 -9.10
C GLU A 201 8.52 9.77 -10.36
N ARG A 202 7.39 9.33 -10.93
CA ARG A 202 6.69 10.01 -12.01
C ARG A 202 5.67 10.98 -11.42
N GLY A 203 6.00 12.28 -11.39
CA GLY A 203 5.32 13.28 -10.57
C GLY A 203 4.05 13.94 -11.13
N GLU A 204 3.51 13.51 -12.27
CA GLU A 204 2.38 14.19 -12.94
C GLU A 204 1.01 13.53 -12.69
N GLU A 205 0.99 12.40 -11.96
CA GLU A 205 -0.18 11.53 -11.84
C GLU A 205 -0.76 11.55 -10.41
N PHE A 206 -2.03 11.14 -10.30
CA PHE A 206 -2.71 11.04 -9.00
C PHE A 206 -2.09 9.96 -8.11
N VAL A 207 -1.65 8.87 -8.75
CA VAL A 207 -0.88 7.79 -8.11
C VAL A 207 0.59 7.97 -8.48
N ILE A 208 1.49 7.90 -7.48
CA ILE A 208 2.92 7.96 -7.75
C ILE A 208 3.43 6.62 -8.26
N HIS A 209 3.68 6.58 -9.56
CA HIS A 209 4.33 5.46 -10.22
C HIS A 209 5.83 5.71 -10.34
N LYS A 210 6.60 4.66 -10.62
CA LYS A 210 8.02 4.80 -10.95
C LYS A 210 8.19 5.50 -12.31
N ALA A 211 9.21 6.34 -12.43
CA ALA A 211 9.57 6.97 -13.72
C ALA A 211 10.23 5.97 -14.68
N VAL A 212 10.99 5.01 -14.13
CA VAL A 212 11.59 3.89 -14.85
C VAL A 212 10.87 2.61 -14.42
N PRO A 213 10.39 1.76 -15.36
CA PRO A 213 9.73 0.50 -15.02
C PRO A 213 10.57 -0.36 -14.09
N PHE A 214 9.94 -1.01 -13.11
CA PHE A 214 10.62 -1.98 -12.25
C PHE A 214 10.98 -3.24 -13.04
N GLU A 215 12.28 -3.55 -13.08
CA GLU A 215 12.81 -4.77 -13.70
C GLU A 215 13.62 -5.58 -12.67
N ALA A 216 13.40 -6.89 -12.66
CA ALA A 216 14.09 -7.80 -11.75
C ALA A 216 14.19 -9.22 -12.34
N LEU A 217 15.24 -9.94 -11.96
CA LEU A 217 15.38 -11.35 -12.25
C LEU A 217 14.70 -12.16 -11.14
N CYS A 218 13.71 -12.98 -11.51
CA CYS A 218 13.06 -13.90 -10.59
C CYS A 218 13.44 -15.35 -10.91
N LYS A 219 13.84 -16.11 -9.88
CA LYS A 219 14.08 -17.55 -9.98
C LYS A 219 13.21 -18.27 -8.96
N PRO A 220 12.40 -19.27 -9.35
CA PRO A 220 11.60 -20.00 -8.38
C PRO A 220 12.48 -20.66 -7.32
N ARG A 221 12.04 -20.65 -6.06
CA ARG A 221 12.74 -21.28 -4.94
C ARG A 221 12.53 -22.79 -5.01
N ALA A 222 13.60 -23.57 -4.91
CA ALA A 222 13.53 -25.04 -4.98
C ALA A 222 12.51 -25.64 -3.98
N PRO A 223 12.42 -25.19 -2.71
CA PRO A 223 11.40 -25.69 -1.77
C PRO A 223 9.95 -25.43 -2.20
N MET A 224 9.71 -24.48 -3.12
CA MET A 224 8.37 -24.10 -3.58
C MET A 224 7.97 -24.75 -4.91
N TYR A 225 8.85 -25.55 -5.53
CA TYR A 225 8.58 -26.15 -6.85
C TYR A 225 7.30 -26.98 -6.87
N ASP A 226 7.05 -27.79 -5.84
CA ASP A 226 5.86 -28.63 -5.79
C ASP A 226 4.57 -27.81 -5.63
N VAL A 227 4.64 -26.68 -4.91
CA VAL A 227 3.51 -25.76 -4.79
C VAL A 227 3.24 -25.09 -6.13
N LEU A 228 4.28 -24.57 -6.78
CA LEU A 228 4.17 -23.85 -8.05
C LEU A 228 3.69 -24.74 -9.20
N LYS A 229 4.07 -26.02 -9.22
CA LYS A 229 3.60 -26.99 -10.24
C LYS A 229 2.12 -27.36 -10.10
N ARG A 230 1.50 -27.10 -8.95
CA ARG A 230 0.09 -27.43 -8.68
C ARG A 230 -0.87 -26.26 -8.93
N LEU A 231 -0.33 -25.07 -9.21
CA LEU A 231 -1.12 -23.89 -9.62
C LEU A 231 -1.49 -24.01 -11.09
#